data_AF-A0A4R4TW01-F1
#
_entry.id   AF-A0A4R4TW01-F1
#
_cell.length_a   1.000
_cell.length_b   1.000
_cell.length_c   1.000
_cell.angle_alpha   90.00
_cell.angle_beta   90.00
_cell.angle_gamma   90.00
#
_symmetry.space_group_name_H-M   'P 1'
#
loop_
_entity.id
_entity.type
_entity.pdbx_description
1 polymer ?
#
loop_
_entity_poly.entity_id
_entity_poly.type
_entity_poly.pdbx_seq_one_letter_code
_entity_poly.pdbx_strand_id
1 'polypeptide(L)'
;MNTPRRRLLPLGLAALTALAMALGAATPASADDGAGEAHADVLSITENADGTIVERLFRPAPGVTPAELAQLLTESGVPNVVIREDDDITAQAAACKQGSARTWASSATCFVKWAKKGNPRPVIHFLDRSSAKWPVGRAVTEWNKTSGIDSIYRAPSAGCASSAHCVEVVSANYGASGWMGETVRHLNAARTYHTHVSVYLNDHYHNNETVRWETSCHELGHVLGLGHNTSKSSCLYAYGASDVSKYPNSDDRALITRFY
;
A
#
# COMPACT_ATOMS: atom_id res chain seq x y z
N MET A 1 43.88 82.47 -26.59
CA MET A 1 42.96 82.28 -25.45
C MET A 1 41.97 81.18 -25.80
N ASN A 2 41.93 80.11 -24.99
CA ASN A 2 40.83 79.17 -24.67
C ASN A 2 39.55 79.28 -25.52
N THR A 3 38.89 78.24 -26.04
CA THR A 3 38.65 76.83 -25.61
C THR A 3 37.88 76.11 -26.76
N PRO A 4 37.56 74.78 -26.69
CA PRO A 4 37.55 73.88 -27.85
C PRO A 4 36.15 73.49 -28.34
N ARG A 5 36.01 72.96 -29.56
CA ARG A 5 34.83 72.17 -29.96
C ARG A 5 35.13 71.00 -30.89
N ARG A 6 34.89 69.81 -30.32
CA ARG A 6 34.22 68.62 -30.85
C ARG A 6 34.74 68.00 -32.15
N ARG A 7 35.50 66.91 -31.99
CA ARG A 7 35.65 65.85 -32.99
C ARG A 7 34.34 65.06 -33.11
N LEU A 8 33.80 64.97 -34.32
CA LEU A 8 32.83 63.97 -34.75
C LEU A 8 33.61 62.76 -35.28
N LEU A 9 33.41 61.58 -34.69
CA LEU A 9 33.87 60.31 -35.25
C LEU A 9 32.72 59.66 -36.06
N PRO A 10 33.02 58.94 -37.15
CA PRO A 10 32.01 58.30 -37.98
C PRO A 10 31.48 57.02 -37.35
N LEU A 11 30.20 56.74 -37.63
CA LEU A 11 29.54 55.47 -37.38
C LEU A 11 30.26 54.32 -38.09
N GLY A 12 30.82 53.41 -37.31
CA GLY A 12 31.14 52.04 -37.74
C GLY A 12 30.03 51.12 -37.28
N LEU A 13 29.18 50.69 -38.22
CA LEU A 13 28.12 49.71 -38.00
C LEU A 13 28.79 48.33 -37.86
N ALA A 14 29.06 47.89 -36.63
CA ALA A 14 29.47 46.52 -36.35
C ALA A 14 28.22 45.69 -36.08
N ALA A 15 27.88 44.80 -37.01
CA ALA A 15 26.85 43.79 -36.84
C ALA A 15 27.30 42.79 -35.76
N LEU A 16 26.77 42.94 -34.55
CA LEU A 16 26.83 41.92 -33.50
C LEU A 16 25.73 40.90 -33.77
N THR A 17 26.07 39.83 -34.48
CA THR A 17 25.33 38.57 -34.40
C THR A 17 25.46 38.03 -32.98
N ALA A 18 24.42 38.26 -32.17
CA ALA A 18 24.26 37.59 -30.89
C ALA A 18 24.01 36.10 -31.17
N LEU A 19 25.04 35.28 -30.98
CA LEU A 19 24.88 33.84 -30.88
C LEU A 19 24.19 33.57 -29.54
N ALA A 20 22.87 33.42 -29.56
CA ALA A 20 22.13 32.92 -28.41
C ALA A 20 22.60 31.48 -28.17
N MET A 21 23.58 31.30 -27.26
CA MET A 21 23.82 30.00 -26.66
C MET A 21 22.59 29.66 -25.84
N ALA A 22 21.68 28.89 -26.43
CA ALA A 22 20.71 28.13 -25.67
C ALA A 22 21.53 27.20 -24.77
N LEU A 23 21.75 27.61 -23.52
CA LEU A 23 21.94 26.65 -22.45
C LEU A 23 20.66 25.83 -22.42
N GLY A 24 20.66 24.72 -23.17
CA GLY A 24 19.80 23.61 -22.85
C GLY A 24 20.14 23.25 -21.41
N ALA A 25 19.32 23.71 -20.48
CA ALA A 25 19.21 23.06 -19.20
C ALA A 25 18.86 21.61 -19.56
N ALA A 26 19.86 20.74 -19.52
CA ALA A 26 19.61 19.33 -19.40
C ALA A 26 18.79 19.24 -18.11
N THR A 27 17.48 19.10 -18.27
CA THR A 27 16.66 18.53 -17.22
C THR A 27 17.44 17.29 -16.79
N PRO A 28 17.82 17.13 -15.51
CA PRO A 28 18.32 15.85 -15.08
C PRO A 28 17.25 14.87 -15.51
N ALA A 29 17.61 14.00 -16.45
CA ALA A 29 16.79 12.87 -16.82
C ALA A 29 16.42 12.25 -15.47
N SER A 30 15.12 12.27 -15.16
CA SER A 30 14.58 11.50 -14.07
C SER A 30 15.25 10.13 -14.20
N ALA A 31 16.00 9.76 -13.17
CA ALA A 31 16.54 8.42 -13.09
C ALA A 31 15.36 7.51 -13.38
N ASP A 32 15.49 6.76 -14.45
CA ASP A 32 14.60 5.71 -14.89
C ASP A 32 14.37 4.83 -13.65
N ASP A 33 13.21 5.00 -13.01
CA ASP A 33 12.77 4.17 -11.90
C ASP A 33 12.80 2.74 -12.42
N GLY A 34 13.57 1.88 -11.74
CA GLY A 34 13.99 0.57 -12.22
C GLY A 34 12.94 -0.14 -13.06
N ALA A 35 13.31 -0.47 -14.30
CA ALA A 35 12.54 -1.33 -15.16
C ALA A 35 12.10 -2.61 -14.42
N GLY A 36 10.81 -2.71 -14.14
CA GLY A 36 10.03 -3.94 -14.28
C GLY A 36 10.30 -5.08 -13.32
N GLU A 37 10.25 -4.87 -12.01
CA GLU A 37 9.71 -5.92 -11.15
C GLU A 37 8.20 -5.72 -11.15
N ALA A 38 7.47 -6.59 -11.86
CA ALA A 38 6.02 -6.52 -11.92
C ALA A 38 5.46 -6.51 -10.49
N HIS A 39 4.51 -5.63 -10.21
CA HIS A 39 3.88 -5.56 -8.90
C HIS A 39 2.97 -6.78 -8.76
N ALA A 40 3.39 -7.70 -7.89
CA ALA A 40 2.74 -8.99 -7.75
C ALA A 40 2.24 -9.22 -6.32
N ASP A 41 1.00 -9.67 -6.22
CA ASP A 41 0.43 -10.20 -4.99
C ASP A 41 0.81 -11.67 -4.85
N VAL A 42 1.33 -12.09 -3.69
CA VAL A 42 1.45 -13.51 -3.34
C VAL A 42 0.27 -13.88 -2.44
N LEU A 43 -0.60 -14.73 -2.96
CA LEU A 43 -1.88 -15.07 -2.35
C LEU A 43 -2.00 -16.58 -2.11
N SER A 44 -2.82 -16.97 -1.14
CA SER A 44 -3.41 -18.31 -1.05
C SER A 44 -4.92 -18.18 -1.01
N ILE A 45 -5.64 -18.83 -1.93
CA ILE A 45 -7.09 -18.71 -2.06
C ILE A 45 -7.74 -20.08 -1.85
N THR A 46 -8.69 -20.16 -0.92
CA THR A 46 -9.47 -21.37 -0.68
C THR A 46 -10.96 -21.03 -0.76
N GLU A 47 -11.67 -21.72 -1.65
CA GLU A 47 -13.13 -21.67 -1.72
C GLU A 47 -13.73 -22.84 -0.95
N ASN A 48 -14.61 -22.52 0.00
CA ASN A 48 -15.35 -23.52 0.77
C ASN A 48 -16.57 -24.01 -0.01
N ALA A 49 -17.10 -25.18 0.37
CA ALA A 49 -18.26 -25.79 -0.28
C ALA A 49 -19.54 -24.92 -0.22
N ASP A 50 -19.63 -23.99 0.74
CA ASP A 50 -20.74 -23.04 0.88
C ASP A 50 -20.55 -21.76 0.03
N GLY A 51 -19.49 -21.69 -0.78
CA GLY A 51 -19.14 -20.56 -1.64
C GLY A 51 -18.40 -19.43 -0.92
N THR A 52 -18.19 -19.52 0.40
CA THR A 52 -17.34 -18.56 1.12
C THR A 52 -15.88 -18.72 0.70
N ILE A 53 -15.12 -17.61 0.72
CA ILE A 53 -13.71 -17.61 0.33
C ILE A 53 -12.86 -17.27 1.55
N VAL A 54 -11.73 -17.96 1.70
CA VAL A 54 -10.61 -17.55 2.55
C VAL A 54 -9.45 -17.15 1.64
N GLU A 55 -9.02 -15.91 1.73
CA GLU A 55 -7.85 -15.41 1.01
C GLU A 55 -6.79 -14.95 2.00
N ARG A 56 -5.56 -15.38 1.78
CA ARG A 56 -4.38 -14.98 2.54
C ARG A 56 -3.50 -14.17 1.60
N LEU A 57 -3.17 -12.93 1.95
CA LEU A 57 -2.22 -12.09 1.24
C LEU A 57 -0.96 -11.98 2.08
N PHE A 58 0.17 -12.28 1.47
CA PHE A 58 1.46 -12.30 2.14
C PHE A 58 2.32 -11.14 1.67
N ARG A 59 2.81 -10.36 2.62
CA ARG A 59 3.81 -9.35 2.35
C ARG A 59 5.21 -9.97 2.38
N PRO A 60 5.98 -9.93 1.28
CA PRO A 60 7.35 -10.43 1.27
C PRO A 60 8.25 -9.73 2.30
N ALA A 61 9.14 -10.51 2.91
CA ALA A 61 10.23 -9.95 3.70
C ALA A 61 11.23 -9.20 2.81
N PRO A 62 11.97 -8.21 3.35
CA PRO A 62 12.94 -7.47 2.57
C PRO A 62 13.93 -8.39 1.84
N GLY A 63 14.04 -8.22 0.52
CA GLY A 63 14.93 -9.03 -0.33
C GLY A 63 14.37 -10.38 -0.77
N VAL A 64 13.13 -10.73 -0.39
CA VAL A 64 12.42 -11.91 -0.90
C VAL A 64 11.56 -11.51 -2.09
N THR A 65 11.77 -12.15 -3.23
CA THR A 65 10.95 -11.94 -4.44
C THR A 65 9.58 -12.63 -4.30
N PRO A 66 8.54 -12.22 -5.06
CA PRO A 66 7.24 -12.91 -5.08
C PRO A 66 7.36 -14.41 -5.44
N ALA A 67 8.26 -14.75 -6.36
CA ALA A 67 8.51 -16.13 -6.78
C ALA A 67 9.11 -16.98 -5.65
N GLU A 68 10.13 -16.47 -4.97
CA GLU A 68 10.75 -17.14 -3.81
C GLU A 68 9.74 -17.30 -2.66
N LEU A 69 8.94 -16.26 -2.39
CA LEU A 69 7.89 -16.34 -1.37
C LEU A 69 6.86 -17.42 -1.74
N ALA A 70 6.37 -17.45 -2.97
CA ALA A 70 5.40 -18.45 -3.41
C ALA A 70 5.95 -19.88 -3.27
N GLN A 71 7.22 -20.07 -3.60
CA GLN A 71 7.91 -21.35 -3.40
C GLN A 71 7.97 -21.73 -1.92
N LEU A 72 8.46 -20.84 -1.05
CA LEU A 72 8.57 -21.08 0.40
C LEU A 72 7.22 -21.42 1.04
N LEU A 73 6.15 -20.73 0.63
CA LEU A 73 4.79 -20.99 1.09
C LEU A 73 4.31 -22.38 0.65
N THR A 74 4.55 -22.74 -0.61
CA THR A 74 4.20 -24.06 -1.15
C THR A 74 4.94 -25.19 -0.44
N GLU A 75 6.25 -25.03 -0.23
CA GLU A 75 7.09 -25.98 0.51
C GLU A 75 6.68 -26.11 1.98
N SER A 76 6.16 -25.03 2.56
CA SER A 76 5.60 -25.00 3.92
C SER A 76 4.17 -25.57 4.01
N GLY A 77 3.62 -26.07 2.90
CA GLY A 77 2.30 -26.69 2.84
C GLY A 77 1.12 -25.72 2.80
N VAL A 78 1.36 -24.43 2.47
CA VAL A 78 0.27 -23.49 2.21
C VAL A 78 -0.45 -23.92 0.92
N PRO A 79 -1.77 -24.14 0.95
CA PRO A 79 -2.50 -24.60 -0.23
C PRO A 79 -2.72 -23.45 -1.23
N ASN A 80 -2.90 -23.81 -2.51
CA ASN A 80 -3.40 -22.90 -3.55
C ASN A 80 -2.65 -21.56 -3.65
N VAL A 81 -1.33 -21.60 -3.50
CA VAL A 81 -0.48 -20.40 -3.62
C VAL A 81 -0.48 -19.93 -5.07
N VAL A 82 -0.75 -18.64 -5.28
CA VAL A 82 -0.75 -18.00 -6.59
C VAL A 82 -0.01 -16.67 -6.52
N ILE A 83 0.68 -16.34 -7.61
CA ILE A 83 1.20 -15.00 -7.85
C ILE A 83 0.23 -14.32 -8.80
N ARG A 84 -0.25 -13.13 -8.44
CA ARG A 84 -1.16 -12.33 -9.27
C ARG A 84 -0.48 -11.02 -9.60
N GLU A 85 -0.31 -10.77 -10.89
CA GLU A 85 0.26 -9.50 -11.34
C GLU A 85 -0.84 -8.42 -11.39
N ASP A 86 -0.47 -7.17 -11.13
CA ASP A 86 -1.38 -6.01 -11.16
C ASP A 86 -2.12 -5.86 -12.52
N ASP A 87 -1.54 -6.38 -13.61
CA ASP A 87 -2.10 -6.33 -14.97
C ASP A 87 -3.13 -7.45 -15.26
N ASP A 88 -3.27 -8.46 -14.38
CA ASP A 88 -4.26 -9.55 -14.53
C ASP A 88 -5.69 -9.11 -14.19
N ILE A 89 -5.87 -7.87 -13.72
CA ILE A 89 -7.19 -7.31 -13.46
C ILE A 89 -7.79 -6.88 -14.81
N THR A 90 -8.74 -7.67 -15.31
CA THR A 90 -9.60 -7.39 -16.49
C THR A 90 -10.16 -5.96 -16.51
N ALA A 91 -10.79 -5.49 -17.60
CA ALA A 91 -11.31 -4.12 -17.81
C ALA A 91 -12.06 -3.43 -16.64
N GLN A 92 -12.48 -4.16 -15.60
CA GLN A 92 -12.86 -3.61 -14.28
C GLN A 92 -11.73 -2.86 -13.55
N ALA A 93 -10.45 -3.09 -13.85
CA ALA A 93 -9.27 -2.52 -13.18
C ALA A 93 -9.24 -0.99 -13.12
N ALA A 94 -9.75 -0.30 -14.14
CA ALA A 94 -9.83 1.15 -14.14
C ALA A 94 -10.84 1.67 -13.10
N ALA A 95 -11.91 0.92 -12.82
CA ALA A 95 -12.87 1.23 -11.77
C ALA A 95 -12.37 0.86 -10.36
N CYS A 96 -11.38 -0.01 -10.28
CA CYS A 96 -10.74 -0.54 -9.06
C CYS A 96 -9.51 0.27 -8.60
N LYS A 97 -9.31 1.48 -9.12
CA LYS A 97 -8.12 2.27 -8.80
C LYS A 97 -8.40 3.75 -8.61
N GLN A 98 -7.49 4.41 -7.90
CA GLN A 98 -7.39 5.86 -7.77
C GLN A 98 -5.92 6.20 -7.83
N GLY A 99 -5.47 6.89 -8.89
CA GLY A 99 -4.04 7.19 -9.07
C GLY A 99 -3.15 5.94 -8.92
N SER A 100 -2.29 5.97 -7.91
CA SER A 100 -1.36 4.89 -7.53
C SER A 100 -1.98 3.76 -6.72
N ALA A 101 -3.11 4.01 -6.05
CA ALA A 101 -3.76 3.03 -5.18
C ALA A 101 -4.66 2.05 -5.96
N ARG A 102 -4.78 0.83 -5.44
CA ARG A 102 -5.66 -0.23 -5.95
C ARG A 102 -6.57 -0.75 -4.85
N THR A 103 -7.70 -1.33 -5.24
CA THR A 103 -8.60 -2.03 -4.33
C THR A 103 -8.25 -3.52 -4.29
N TRP A 104 -8.49 -4.18 -3.15
CA TRP A 104 -8.35 -5.64 -3.06
C TRP A 104 -9.65 -6.28 -3.54
N ALA A 105 -9.80 -6.35 -4.85
CA ALA A 105 -11.01 -6.85 -5.52
C ALA A 105 -11.26 -8.34 -5.22
N SER A 106 -12.49 -8.78 -5.46
CA SER A 106 -12.86 -10.20 -5.58
C SER A 106 -13.31 -10.47 -7.01
N SER A 107 -13.63 -11.73 -7.32
CA SER A 107 -14.23 -12.09 -8.62
C SER A 107 -15.63 -11.48 -8.84
N ALA A 108 -16.27 -10.90 -7.82
CA ALA A 108 -17.63 -10.38 -7.87
C ALA A 108 -17.69 -8.85 -7.78
N THR A 109 -16.68 -8.19 -7.21
CA THR A 109 -16.70 -6.75 -7.01
C THR A 109 -15.31 -6.14 -7.00
N CYS A 110 -15.23 -4.89 -7.46
CA CYS A 110 -14.02 -4.08 -7.37
C CYS A 110 -13.58 -3.82 -5.93
N PHE A 111 -14.52 -3.69 -4.99
CA PHE A 111 -14.19 -3.35 -3.61
C PHE A 111 -15.03 -4.18 -2.65
N VAL A 112 -14.37 -5.10 -1.96
CA VAL A 112 -14.98 -5.86 -0.87
C VAL A 112 -15.10 -4.94 0.35
N LYS A 113 -16.30 -4.87 0.93
CA LYS A 113 -16.61 -3.91 1.99
C LYS A 113 -16.79 -4.57 3.34
N TRP A 114 -16.64 -3.80 4.40
CA TRP A 114 -17.27 -4.12 5.69
C TRP A 114 -18.73 -3.68 5.73
N ALA A 115 -19.58 -4.50 6.35
CA ALA A 115 -20.97 -4.14 6.61
C ALA A 115 -21.07 -3.06 7.71
N LYS A 116 -22.11 -2.23 7.72
CA LYS A 116 -22.23 -1.13 8.69
C LYS A 116 -22.58 -1.57 10.12
N LYS A 117 -23.16 -2.76 10.31
CA LYS A 117 -23.64 -3.28 11.62
C LYS A 117 -24.51 -2.28 12.39
N GLY A 118 -25.37 -1.54 11.69
CA GLY A 118 -26.27 -0.53 12.29
C GLY A 118 -25.65 0.85 12.53
N ASN A 119 -24.37 1.05 12.25
CA ASN A 119 -23.71 2.35 12.35
C ASN A 119 -23.88 3.19 11.06
N PRO A 120 -23.65 4.52 11.08
CA PRO A 120 -23.66 5.35 9.87
C PRO A 120 -22.64 4.89 8.81
N ARG A 121 -21.51 4.37 9.29
CA ARG A 121 -20.40 3.80 8.52
C ARG A 121 -19.80 2.59 9.23
N PRO A 122 -19.08 1.69 8.55
CA PRO A 122 -18.47 0.55 9.22
C PRO A 122 -17.48 0.98 10.29
N VAL A 123 -17.46 0.24 11.41
CA VAL A 123 -16.53 0.47 12.52
C VAL A 123 -15.66 -0.76 12.66
N ILE A 124 -14.36 -0.58 12.54
CA ILE A 124 -13.35 -1.64 12.65
C ILE A 124 -12.58 -1.41 13.94
N HIS A 125 -12.63 -2.39 14.82
CA HIS A 125 -11.77 -2.47 15.98
C HIS A 125 -10.56 -3.34 15.64
N PHE A 126 -9.39 -2.73 15.63
CA PHE A 126 -8.11 -3.42 15.53
C PHE A 126 -7.69 -3.82 16.95
N LEU A 127 -7.98 -5.06 17.32
CA LEU A 127 -7.60 -5.65 18.60
C LEU A 127 -6.15 -6.10 18.53
N ASP A 128 -5.26 -5.24 19.01
CA ASP A 128 -3.83 -5.46 18.97
C ASP A 128 -3.40 -6.41 20.09
N ARG A 129 -2.99 -7.61 19.71
CA ARG A 129 -2.37 -8.64 20.56
C ARG A 129 -0.92 -8.92 20.12
N SER A 130 -0.37 -8.08 19.26
CA SER A 130 1.00 -8.20 18.79
C SER A 130 2.00 -7.77 19.88
N SER A 131 3.26 -8.14 19.71
CA SER A 131 4.33 -7.67 20.59
C SER A 131 4.58 -6.16 20.40
N ALA A 132 5.04 -5.50 21.47
CA ALA A 132 5.22 -4.03 21.49
C ALA A 132 6.19 -3.46 20.45
N LYS A 133 6.92 -4.29 19.70
CA LYS A 133 7.78 -3.83 18.61
C LYS A 133 6.99 -3.41 17.37
N TRP A 134 5.75 -3.87 17.21
CA TRP A 134 4.87 -3.52 16.10
C TRP A 134 4.03 -2.29 16.48
N PRO A 135 4.16 -1.16 15.76
CA PRO A 135 3.47 0.07 16.14
C PRO A 135 2.04 0.11 15.57
N VAL A 136 1.24 -0.94 15.86
CA VAL A 136 -0.13 -1.11 15.34
C VAL A 136 -1.00 0.10 15.71
N GLY A 137 -0.96 0.57 16.96
CA GLY A 137 -1.72 1.75 17.37
C GLY A 137 -1.41 3.02 16.56
N ARG A 138 -0.16 3.19 16.10
CA ARG A 138 0.21 4.33 15.23
C ARG A 138 -0.38 4.14 13.84
N ALA A 139 -0.28 2.95 13.27
CA ALA A 139 -0.88 2.62 11.97
C ALA A 139 -2.42 2.81 11.98
N VAL A 140 -3.11 2.33 13.02
CA VAL A 140 -4.57 2.53 13.16
C VAL A 140 -4.92 4.01 13.25
N THR A 141 -4.16 4.80 14.01
CA THR A 141 -4.37 6.25 14.13
C THR A 141 -4.28 6.95 12.78
N GLU A 142 -3.35 6.51 11.92
CA GLU A 142 -3.20 7.07 10.58
C GLU A 142 -4.35 6.69 9.66
N TRP A 143 -4.82 5.44 9.69
CA TRP A 143 -5.99 5.01 8.93
C TRP A 143 -7.28 5.69 9.38
N ASN A 144 -7.44 5.97 10.68
CA ASN A 144 -8.63 6.62 11.24
C ASN A 144 -8.79 8.10 10.83
N LYS A 145 -7.78 8.70 10.17
CA LYS A 145 -7.93 10.05 9.58
C LYS A 145 -8.77 10.03 8.30
N THR A 146 -9.07 8.85 7.75
CA THR A 146 -9.82 8.70 6.50
C THR A 146 -11.32 8.64 6.77
N SER A 147 -12.11 9.41 6.02
CA SER A 147 -13.58 9.32 6.06
C SER A 147 -14.10 8.02 5.43
N GLY A 148 -15.33 7.64 5.75
CA GLY A 148 -16.01 6.47 5.19
C GLY A 148 -15.93 5.23 6.08
N ILE A 149 -14.88 5.08 6.89
CA ILE A 149 -14.73 3.95 7.82
C ILE A 149 -14.08 4.41 9.12
N ASP A 150 -14.56 3.92 10.27
CA ASP A 150 -13.93 4.19 11.56
C ASP A 150 -12.90 3.09 11.86
N SER A 151 -11.64 3.47 12.07
CA SER A 151 -10.55 2.58 12.44
C SER A 151 -10.15 2.83 13.88
N ILE A 152 -10.50 1.94 14.80
CA ILE A 152 -10.35 2.17 16.24
C ILE A 152 -9.34 1.17 16.81
N TYR A 153 -8.28 1.68 17.41
CA TYR A 153 -7.29 0.85 18.11
C TYR A 153 -7.89 0.32 19.40
N ARG A 154 -7.65 -0.96 19.70
CA ARG A 154 -8.07 -1.62 20.93
C ARG A 154 -6.89 -2.40 21.52
N ALA A 155 -6.54 -2.08 22.76
CA ALA A 155 -5.64 -2.92 23.54
C ALA A 155 -6.28 -4.30 23.82
N PRO A 156 -5.49 -5.37 24.07
CA PRO A 156 -6.02 -6.73 24.24
C PRO A 156 -7.14 -6.84 25.28
N SER A 157 -6.99 -6.13 26.39
CA SER A 157 -7.95 -6.14 27.52
C SER A 157 -9.26 -5.42 27.22
N ALA A 158 -9.30 -4.56 26.21
CA ALA A 158 -10.50 -3.79 25.88
C ALA A 158 -11.52 -4.62 25.09
N GLY A 159 -11.08 -5.69 24.41
CA GLY A 159 -11.93 -6.46 23.48
C GLY A 159 -12.56 -5.60 22.37
N CYS A 160 -13.61 -6.14 21.73
CA CYS A 160 -14.34 -5.47 20.66
C CYS A 160 -15.80 -5.23 21.03
N ALA A 161 -16.37 -4.11 20.58
CA ALA A 161 -17.81 -3.84 20.74
C ALA A 161 -18.60 -4.70 19.75
N SER A 162 -19.81 -5.14 20.12
CA SER A 162 -20.68 -5.94 19.26
C SER A 162 -21.13 -5.21 17.99
N SER A 163 -21.22 -3.88 18.03
CA SER A 163 -21.52 -3.02 16.88
C SER A 163 -20.35 -2.84 15.92
N ALA A 164 -19.15 -3.29 16.28
CA ALA A 164 -17.95 -3.19 15.45
C ALA A 164 -17.61 -4.55 14.79
N HIS A 165 -16.78 -4.50 13.75
CA HIS A 165 -16.02 -5.66 13.32
C HIS A 165 -14.75 -5.76 14.16
N CYS A 166 -14.40 -6.97 14.56
CA CYS A 166 -13.22 -7.22 15.37
C CYS A 166 -12.16 -7.87 14.49
N VAL A 167 -11.04 -7.17 14.31
CA VAL A 167 -9.88 -7.65 13.57
C VAL A 167 -8.78 -7.88 14.58
N GLU A 168 -8.38 -9.14 14.74
CA GLU A 168 -7.25 -9.47 15.59
C GLU A 168 -5.95 -9.21 14.83
N VAL A 169 -5.05 -8.47 15.47
CA VAL A 169 -3.68 -8.24 15.00
C VAL A 169 -2.76 -8.95 15.97
N VAL A 170 -2.10 -10.02 15.52
CA VAL A 170 -1.24 -10.86 16.36
C VAL A 170 0.18 -10.88 15.80
N SER A 171 1.15 -11.18 16.66
CA SER A 171 2.51 -11.48 16.22
C SER A 171 3.02 -12.76 16.88
N ALA A 172 3.85 -13.48 16.16
CA ALA A 172 4.59 -14.63 16.67
C ALA A 172 5.84 -14.86 15.81
N ASN A 173 6.75 -15.70 16.27
CA ASN A 173 7.89 -16.14 15.46
C ASN A 173 7.42 -17.25 14.50
N TYR A 174 7.19 -16.90 13.23
CA TYR A 174 6.82 -17.86 12.18
C TYR A 174 8.04 -18.42 11.42
N GLY A 175 9.24 -18.17 11.93
CA GLY A 175 10.49 -18.58 11.28
C GLY A 175 10.78 -17.79 9.99
N ALA A 176 11.74 -18.30 9.22
CA ALA A 176 12.16 -17.74 7.94
C ALA A 176 11.15 -18.08 6.82
N SER A 177 9.88 -17.73 7.02
CA SER A 177 8.75 -18.08 6.15
C SER A 177 8.70 -17.31 4.84
N GLY A 178 9.62 -16.36 4.63
CA GLY A 178 9.67 -15.47 3.47
C GLY A 178 8.79 -14.23 3.58
N TRP A 179 7.91 -14.13 4.58
CA TRP A 179 6.94 -13.04 4.72
C TRP A 179 7.03 -12.32 6.07
N MET A 180 6.74 -11.02 6.04
CA MET A 180 6.80 -10.10 7.17
C MET A 180 5.44 -9.83 7.82
N GLY A 181 4.41 -9.74 6.98
CA GLY A 181 3.03 -9.60 7.38
C GLY A 181 2.14 -10.51 6.53
N GLU A 182 1.01 -10.88 7.10
CA GLU A 182 -0.03 -11.63 6.42
C GLU A 182 -1.40 -11.07 6.83
N THR A 183 -2.22 -10.76 5.84
CA THR A 183 -3.63 -10.44 6.05
C THR A 183 -4.50 -11.58 5.52
N VAL A 184 -5.32 -12.16 6.40
CA VAL A 184 -6.26 -13.22 6.07
C VAL A 184 -7.67 -12.66 6.07
N ARG A 185 -8.34 -12.69 4.93
CA ARG A 185 -9.74 -12.25 4.80
C ARG A 185 -10.66 -13.41 4.48
N HIS A 186 -11.83 -13.38 5.10
CA HIS A 186 -12.96 -14.25 4.81
C HIS A 186 -14.03 -13.43 4.10
N LEU A 187 -14.53 -13.95 2.98
CA LEU A 187 -15.58 -13.35 2.20
C LEU A 187 -16.88 -14.13 2.37
N ASN A 188 -18.01 -13.41 2.33
CA ASN A 188 -19.31 -14.07 2.20
C ASN A 188 -19.43 -14.82 0.86
N ALA A 189 -20.42 -15.70 0.71
CA ALA A 189 -20.62 -16.47 -0.52
C ALA A 189 -20.84 -15.60 -1.78
N ALA A 190 -21.39 -14.39 -1.61
CA ALA A 190 -21.54 -13.42 -2.69
C ALA A 190 -20.23 -12.67 -3.03
N ARG A 191 -19.17 -12.86 -2.24
CA ARG A 191 -17.82 -12.27 -2.39
C ARG A 191 -17.83 -10.73 -2.42
N THR A 192 -18.79 -10.10 -1.75
CA THR A 192 -18.96 -8.64 -1.71
C THR A 192 -18.67 -8.01 -0.35
N TYR A 193 -18.68 -8.82 0.72
CA TYR A 193 -18.41 -8.36 2.08
C TYR A 193 -17.38 -9.23 2.78
N HIS A 194 -16.54 -8.57 3.60
CA HIS A 194 -15.75 -9.25 4.61
C HIS A 194 -16.67 -9.78 5.70
N THR A 195 -16.49 -11.04 6.07
CA THR A 195 -17.15 -11.68 7.22
C THR A 195 -16.22 -11.75 8.42
N HIS A 196 -14.91 -11.91 8.18
CA HIS A 196 -13.86 -11.93 9.18
C HIS A 196 -12.52 -11.54 8.52
N VAL A 197 -11.64 -10.85 9.25
CA VAL A 197 -10.26 -10.59 8.82
C VAL A 197 -9.33 -10.68 10.02
N SER A 198 -8.14 -11.24 9.83
CA SER A 198 -7.05 -11.28 10.82
C SER A 198 -5.74 -10.81 10.21
N VAL A 199 -4.84 -10.29 11.05
CA VAL A 199 -3.49 -9.88 10.66
C VAL A 199 -2.46 -10.63 11.49
N TYR A 200 -1.45 -11.18 10.84
CA TYR A 200 -0.33 -11.86 11.45
C TYR A 200 0.97 -11.12 11.11
N LEU A 201 1.79 -10.82 12.11
CA LEU A 201 3.06 -10.12 11.96
C LEU A 201 4.21 -11.03 12.40
N ASN A 202 5.25 -11.15 11.57
CA ASN A 202 6.29 -12.15 11.78
C ASN A 202 7.45 -11.65 12.63
N ASP A 203 7.54 -12.17 13.85
CA ASP A 203 8.54 -11.78 14.83
C ASP A 203 9.96 -12.27 14.51
N HIS A 204 10.11 -13.21 13.56
CA HIS A 204 11.40 -13.76 13.13
C HIS A 204 12.35 -12.69 12.59
N TYR A 205 11.82 -11.73 11.83
CA TYR A 205 12.63 -10.77 11.11
C TYR A 205 13.00 -9.56 11.98
N HIS A 206 14.30 -9.33 12.13
CA HIS A 206 14.87 -8.27 12.97
C HIS A 206 15.11 -6.98 12.18
N ASN A 207 14.02 -6.38 11.69
CA ASN A 207 14.09 -5.13 10.92
C ASN A 207 14.14 -3.89 11.83
N ASN A 208 14.30 -2.70 11.25
CA ASN A 208 14.22 -1.45 12.00
C ASN A 208 12.75 -1.04 12.27
N GLU A 209 12.54 -0.01 13.10
CA GLU A 209 11.19 0.48 13.43
C GLU A 209 10.41 0.97 12.21
N THR A 210 11.08 1.57 11.22
CA THR A 210 10.42 2.06 10.00
C THR A 210 9.77 0.93 9.23
N VAL A 211 10.50 -0.18 9.01
CA VAL A 211 9.96 -1.36 8.33
C VAL A 211 8.80 -1.97 9.13
N ARG A 212 8.93 -2.06 10.47
CA ARG A 212 7.82 -2.58 11.30
C ARG A 212 6.57 -1.70 11.22
N TRP A 213 6.74 -0.38 11.20
CA TRP A 213 5.61 0.54 11.07
C TRP A 213 4.96 0.40 9.71
N GLU A 214 5.74 0.51 8.64
CA GLU A 214 5.17 0.43 7.29
C GLU A 214 4.46 -0.92 7.08
N THR A 215 5.02 -2.04 7.57
CA THR A 215 4.36 -3.35 7.52
C THR A 215 3.05 -3.35 8.30
N SER A 216 3.01 -2.82 9.54
CA SER A 216 1.73 -2.68 10.26
C SER A 216 0.74 -1.80 9.50
N CYS A 217 1.18 -0.70 8.88
CA CYS A 217 0.31 0.17 8.09
C CYS A 217 -0.27 -0.55 6.88
N HIS A 218 0.55 -1.34 6.19
CA HIS A 218 0.20 -2.10 5.00
C HIS A 218 -0.87 -3.16 5.26
N GLU A 219 -0.63 -4.07 6.22
CA GLU A 219 -1.59 -5.11 6.56
C GLU A 219 -2.93 -4.50 7.00
N LEU A 220 -2.88 -3.41 7.76
CA LEU A 220 -4.08 -2.70 8.19
C LEU A 220 -4.81 -2.03 7.02
N GLY A 221 -4.12 -1.62 5.95
CA GLY A 221 -4.75 -1.14 4.73
C GLY A 221 -5.51 -2.24 3.98
N HIS A 222 -4.95 -3.45 3.94
CA HIS A 222 -5.61 -4.62 3.37
C HIS A 222 -6.90 -4.99 4.12
N VAL A 223 -6.89 -4.89 5.44
CA VAL A 223 -8.10 -5.05 6.27
C VAL A 223 -9.22 -4.10 5.82
N LEU A 224 -8.89 -2.90 5.35
CA LEU A 224 -9.87 -1.90 4.92
C LEU A 224 -10.38 -2.10 3.49
N GLY A 225 -9.86 -3.10 2.75
CA GLY A 225 -10.26 -3.43 1.39
C GLY A 225 -9.33 -2.87 0.30
N LEU A 226 -8.16 -2.35 0.67
CA LEU A 226 -7.17 -1.84 -0.28
C LEU A 226 -6.22 -2.96 -0.73
N GLY A 227 -5.80 -2.91 -1.98
CA GLY A 227 -4.74 -3.76 -2.53
C GLY A 227 -3.39 -3.05 -2.46
N HIS A 228 -2.39 -3.59 -3.13
CA HIS A 228 -1.10 -2.91 -3.24
C HIS A 228 -1.19 -1.57 -3.97
N ASN A 229 -0.32 -0.65 -3.57
CA ASN A 229 -0.14 0.65 -4.19
C ASN A 229 1.15 0.61 -5.03
N THR A 230 1.15 1.26 -6.20
CA THR A 230 2.32 1.29 -7.07
C THR A 230 3.36 2.35 -6.67
N SER A 231 3.13 3.10 -5.59
CA SER A 231 4.00 4.19 -5.13
C SER A 231 4.59 3.92 -3.75
N LYS A 232 5.92 4.06 -3.62
CA LYS A 232 6.63 4.06 -2.32
C LYS A 232 6.18 5.16 -1.35
N SER A 233 5.47 6.18 -1.84
CA SER A 233 4.86 7.21 -0.98
C SER A 233 3.70 6.68 -0.11
N SER A 234 3.21 5.48 -0.39
CA SER A 234 2.21 4.76 0.39
C SER A 234 2.83 3.58 1.15
N CYS A 235 2.33 3.32 2.35
CA CYS A 235 2.64 2.09 3.08
C CYS A 235 2.07 0.82 2.42
N LEU A 236 1.12 0.96 1.49
CA LEU A 236 0.59 -0.16 0.69
C LEU A 236 1.49 -0.56 -0.48
N TYR A 237 2.68 0.01 -0.61
CA TYR A 237 3.64 -0.45 -1.61
C TYR A 237 3.94 -1.95 -1.43
N ALA A 238 3.89 -2.71 -2.53
CA ALA A 238 3.94 -4.18 -2.52
C ALA A 238 5.21 -4.75 -1.85
N TYR A 239 6.32 -4.02 -1.91
CA TYR A 239 7.62 -4.48 -1.44
C TYR A 239 8.03 -3.79 -0.13
N GLY A 240 8.53 -4.55 0.84
CA GLY A 240 9.07 -4.01 2.09
C GLY A 240 10.47 -3.43 1.93
N ALA A 241 10.63 -2.13 2.21
CA ALA A 241 11.93 -1.47 2.25
C ALA A 241 11.93 -0.25 3.19
N SER A 242 13.11 0.21 3.60
CA SER A 242 13.24 1.33 4.54
C SER A 242 12.88 2.70 3.96
N ASP A 243 12.85 2.82 2.63
CA ASP A 243 12.45 4.01 1.88
C ASP A 243 10.95 4.05 1.55
N VAL A 244 10.20 2.99 1.92
CA VAL A 244 8.73 2.97 1.82
C VAL A 244 8.11 3.80 2.94
N SER A 245 7.06 4.53 2.60
CA SER A 245 6.33 5.36 3.54
C SER A 245 5.70 4.54 4.66
N LYS A 246 5.74 5.07 5.88
CA LYS A 246 5.05 4.51 7.06
C LYS A 246 3.56 4.86 7.10
N TYR A 247 3.07 5.60 6.10
CA TYR A 247 1.77 6.24 6.08
C TYR A 247 1.02 5.91 4.79
N PRO A 248 -0.32 5.84 4.83
CA PRO A 248 -1.09 5.81 3.60
C PRO A 248 -1.02 7.16 2.90
N ASN A 249 -1.02 7.15 1.57
CA ASN A 249 -0.99 8.37 0.76
C ASN A 249 -2.42 8.86 0.46
N SER A 250 -2.54 9.96 -0.28
CA SER A 250 -3.85 10.54 -0.61
C SER A 250 -4.73 9.64 -1.47
N ASP A 251 -4.13 8.83 -2.35
CA ASP A 251 -4.87 7.93 -3.24
C ASP A 251 -5.53 6.79 -2.47
N ASP A 252 -4.83 6.22 -1.48
CA ASP A 252 -5.37 5.19 -0.59
C ASP A 252 -6.61 5.70 0.16
N ARG A 253 -6.50 6.91 0.70
CA ARG A 253 -7.58 7.55 1.47
C ARG A 253 -8.78 7.90 0.60
N ALA A 254 -8.51 8.32 -0.64
CA ALA A 254 -9.54 8.62 -1.61
C ALA A 254 -10.31 7.36 -2.05
N LEU A 255 -9.64 6.20 -2.20
CA LEU A 255 -10.33 4.93 -2.46
C LEU A 255 -11.29 4.55 -1.33
N ILE A 256 -10.82 4.58 -0.08
CA ILE A 256 -11.67 4.26 1.07
C ILE A 256 -12.88 5.20 1.12
N THR A 257 -12.66 6.51 0.99
CA THR A 257 -13.75 7.51 0.99
C THR A 257 -14.73 7.31 -0.16
N ARG A 258 -14.27 6.84 -1.32
CA ARG A 258 -15.11 6.58 -2.49
C ARG A 258 -16.02 5.36 -2.29
N PHE A 259 -15.54 4.33 -1.61
CA PHE A 259 -16.23 3.03 -1.56
C PHE A 259 -17.07 2.80 -0.30
N TYR A 260 -16.89 3.60 0.74
CA TYR A 260 -17.66 3.56 2.00
C TYR A 260 -18.54 4.79 2.22
#